data_AF-A0A0S4KR89-F1
#
_entry.id   AF-A0A0S4KR89-F1
#
_cell.length_a   1.000
_cell.length_b   1.000
_cell.length_c   1.000
_cell.angle_alpha   90.00
_cell.angle_beta   90.00
_cell.angle_gamma   90.00
#
_symmetry.space_group_name_H-M   'P 1'
#
loop_
_entity.id
_entity.type
_entity.pdbx_description
1 polymer ?
#
loop_
_entity_poly.entity_id
_entity_poly.type
_entity_poly.pdbx_seq_one_letter_code
_entity_poly.pdbx_strand_id
1 'polypeptide(L)'
;MGDTVKIDITMYGIAEVLRWCHDRNKGRIGGVDSAGFQKMKALLAEKPSSGDYFTLDQFWKKKVTLELTEEEVATIDRCLYDIPNFENEPLPQIRHKFWPKPTTAS
;
A
#
# COMPACT_ATOMS: atom_id res chain seq x y z
N MET A 1 -4.18 0.51 -21.81
CA MET A 1 -4.85 1.52 -20.96
C MET A 1 -5.57 0.73 -19.90
N GLY A 2 -4.91 0.49 -18.76
CA GLY A 2 -5.49 -0.27 -17.66
C GLY A 2 -6.40 0.63 -16.84
N ASP A 3 -7.53 0.09 -16.40
CA ASP A 3 -8.47 0.80 -15.55
C ASP A 3 -7.78 1.21 -14.23
N THR A 4 -7.96 2.47 -13.84
CA THR A 4 -7.46 2.98 -12.56
C THR A 4 -8.56 2.88 -11.52
N VAL A 5 -8.26 2.27 -10.37
CA VAL A 5 -9.15 2.15 -9.23
C VAL A 5 -8.78 3.15 -8.15
N LYS A 6 -9.80 3.72 -7.51
CA LYS A 6 -9.65 4.60 -6.35
C LYS A 6 -9.66 3.77 -5.09
N ILE A 7 -8.63 3.92 -4.27
CA ILE A 7 -8.46 3.15 -3.04
C ILE A 7 -8.21 4.08 -1.86
N ASP A 8 -8.97 3.91 -0.78
CA ASP A 8 -8.89 4.71 0.43
C ASP A 8 -7.98 4.07 1.47
N ILE A 9 -6.69 4.36 1.40
CA ILE A 9 -5.68 3.80 2.30
C ILE A 9 -5.33 4.78 3.42
N THR A 10 -5.05 4.29 4.62
CA THR A 10 -4.46 5.13 5.68
C THR A 10 -2.96 5.31 5.47
N MET A 11 -2.38 6.36 6.05
CA MET A 11 -0.91 6.50 6.06
C MET A 11 -0.21 5.29 6.69
N TYR A 12 -0.84 4.64 7.69
CA TYR A 12 -0.36 3.38 8.24
C TYR A 12 -0.33 2.27 7.18
N GLY A 13 -1.41 2.12 6.41
CA GLY A 13 -1.47 1.15 5.31
C GLY A 13 -0.41 1.44 4.24
N ILE A 14 -0.18 2.71 3.88
CA ILE A 14 0.86 3.09 2.93
C ILE A 14 2.25 2.67 3.42
N ALA A 15 2.55 2.90 4.71
CA ALA A 15 3.82 2.47 5.30
C ALA A 15 4.00 0.95 5.29
N GLU A 16 2.95 0.19 5.59
CA GLU A 16 3.04 -1.27 5.49
C GLU A 16 3.24 -1.74 4.05
N VAL A 17 2.50 -1.19 3.08
CA VAL A 17 2.67 -1.50 1.65
C VAL A 17 4.11 -1.27 1.20
N LEU A 18 4.67 -0.09 1.50
CA LEU A 18 6.05 0.22 1.12
C LEU A 18 7.07 -0.65 1.86
N ARG A 19 6.83 -0.96 3.14
CA ARG A 19 7.68 -1.88 3.89
C ARG A 19 7.72 -3.27 3.26
N TRP A 20 6.58 -3.81 2.84
CA TRP A 20 6.55 -5.12 2.21
C TRP A 20 7.09 -5.08 0.77
N CYS A 21 6.64 -4.12 -0.05
CA CYS A 21 7.02 -4.02 -1.46
C CYS A 21 8.44 -3.51 -1.74
N HIS A 22 9.03 -2.67 -0.88
CA HIS A 22 10.43 -2.22 -1.06
C HIS A 22 11.39 -2.94 -0.12
N ASP A 23 11.09 -2.95 1.18
CA ASP A 23 12.03 -3.44 2.20
C ASP A 23 12.09 -4.97 2.23
N ARG A 24 10.94 -5.65 2.30
CA ARG A 24 10.84 -7.11 2.40
C ARG A 24 10.86 -7.84 1.07
N ASN A 25 10.55 -7.15 -0.01
CA ASN A 25 10.46 -7.73 -1.35
C ASN A 25 11.78 -8.34 -1.83
N LYS A 26 12.94 -7.76 -1.45
CA LYS A 26 14.27 -8.26 -1.87
C LYS A 26 14.38 -8.45 -3.39
N GLY A 27 13.63 -7.67 -4.17
CA GLY A 27 13.56 -7.75 -5.63
C GLY A 27 12.77 -8.94 -6.21
N ARG A 28 11.94 -9.63 -5.42
CA ARG A 28 11.14 -10.79 -5.87
C ARG A 28 9.97 -10.40 -6.78
N ILE A 29 9.32 -9.28 -6.48
CA ILE A 29 8.15 -8.74 -7.18
C ILE A 29 8.57 -7.46 -7.90
N GLY A 30 8.41 -7.45 -9.23
CA GLY A 30 8.63 -6.27 -10.05
C GLY A 30 7.46 -5.28 -10.00
N GLY A 31 7.66 -4.07 -10.53
CA GLY A 31 6.59 -3.05 -10.60
C GLY A 31 6.43 -2.19 -9.34
N VAL A 32 7.27 -2.38 -8.32
CA VAL A 32 7.23 -1.62 -7.07
C VAL A 32 7.72 -0.16 -7.19
N ASP A 33 8.26 0.23 -8.35
CA ASP A 33 8.71 1.61 -8.63
C ASP A 33 7.75 2.39 -9.54
N SER A 34 6.50 1.92 -9.66
CA SER A 34 5.47 2.60 -10.45
C SER A 34 5.11 3.99 -9.90
N ALA A 35 4.38 4.78 -10.70
CA ALA A 35 3.93 6.11 -10.31
C ALA A 35 3.07 6.10 -9.03
N GLY A 36 2.24 5.08 -8.83
CA GLY A 36 1.46 4.88 -7.62
C GLY A 36 2.31 4.66 -6.38
N PHE A 37 3.37 3.85 -6.47
CA PHE A 37 4.33 3.67 -5.36
C PHE A 37 5.14 4.94 -5.08
N GLN A 38 5.49 5.71 -6.10
CA GLN A 38 6.15 7.00 -5.91
C GLN A 38 5.23 8.01 -5.19
N LYS A 39 3.93 8.05 -5.53
CA LYS A 39 2.94 8.86 -4.79
C LYS A 39 2.84 8.43 -3.33
N MET A 40 2.81 7.13 -3.06
CA MET A 40 2.81 6.57 -1.70
C MET A 40 4.05 7.02 -0.91
N LYS A 41 5.24 6.99 -1.52
CA LYS A 41 6.48 7.48 -0.88
C LYS A 41 6.41 8.98 -0.59
N ALA A 42 5.91 9.76 -1.54
CA ALA A 42 5.75 11.20 -1.38
C ALA A 42 4.80 11.54 -0.21
N LEU A 43 3.68 10.84 -0.10
CA LEU A 43 2.72 11.01 1.00
C LEU A 43 3.36 10.68 2.36
N LEU A 44 4.15 9.60 2.45
CA LEU A 44 4.88 9.30 3.69
C LEU A 44 5.99 10.32 4.00
N ALA A 45 6.57 10.95 3.00
CA ALA A 45 7.56 12.00 3.21
C ALA A 45 6.94 13.27 3.82
N GLU A 46 5.63 13.48 3.69
CA GLU A 46 4.88 14.54 4.39
C GLU A 46 4.70 14.25 5.90
N LYS A 47 5.25 13.15 6.42
CA LYS A 47 5.19 12.82 7.84
C LYS A 47 5.76 13.98 8.67
N PRO A 48 5.01 14.48 9.67
CA PRO A 48 5.49 15.55 10.53
C PRO A 48 6.73 15.09 11.30
N SER A 49 7.79 15.90 11.28
CA SER A 49 9.02 15.65 12.04
C SER A 49 8.90 16.04 13.51
N SER A 50 7.80 16.71 13.90
CA SER A 50 7.55 17.13 15.28
C SER A 50 7.33 15.93 16.19
N GLY A 51 7.94 15.96 17.39
CA GLY A 51 7.85 14.91 18.41
C GLY A 51 6.48 14.77 19.11
N ASP A 52 5.46 15.48 18.63
CA ASP A 52 4.10 15.41 19.16
C ASP A 52 3.43 14.09 18.76
N TYR A 53 3.34 13.18 19.73
CA TYR A 53 2.69 11.87 19.57
C TYR A 53 1.26 11.98 19.01
N PHE A 54 0.50 13.00 19.43
CA PHE A 54 -0.86 13.22 18.96
C PHE A 54 -0.90 13.54 17.45
N THR A 55 -0.02 14.43 16.98
CA THR A 55 0.07 14.80 15.56
C THR A 55 0.52 13.61 14.70
N LEU A 56 1.44 12.79 15.21
CA LEU A 56 1.85 11.55 14.56
C LEU A 56 0.71 10.53 14.49
N ASP A 57 -0.04 10.31 15.56
CA ASP A 57 -1.18 9.40 15.58
C ASP A 57 -2.27 9.84 14.60
N GLN A 58 -2.59 11.14 14.55
CA GLN A 58 -3.52 11.72 13.58
C GLN A 58 -3.01 11.53 12.14
N PHE A 59 -1.72 11.72 11.89
CA PHE A 59 -1.10 11.46 10.59
C PHE A 59 -1.26 10.00 10.18
N TRP A 60 -0.94 9.04 11.05
CA TRP A 60 -1.04 7.61 10.75
C TRP A 60 -2.48 7.16 10.46
N LYS A 61 -3.46 7.76 11.14
CA LYS A 61 -4.89 7.49 10.95
C LYS A 61 -5.50 8.22 9.75
N LYS A 62 -4.82 9.24 9.21
CA LYS A 62 -5.27 9.99 8.03
C LYS A 62 -5.49 9.03 6.87
N LYS A 63 -6.69 9.08 6.28
CA LYS A 63 -7.04 8.36 5.06
C LYS A 63 -6.78 9.25 3.86
N VAL A 64 -6.25 8.65 2.81
CA VAL A 64 -5.98 9.29 1.53
C VAL A 64 -6.51 8.40 0.43
N THR A 65 -7.13 9.01 -0.58
CA THR A 65 -7.61 8.30 -1.76
C THR A 65 -6.50 8.30 -2.81
N LEU A 66 -6.03 7.12 -3.16
CA LEU A 66 -5.03 6.91 -4.22
C LEU A 66 -5.71 6.35 -5.46
N GLU A 67 -5.37 6.93 -6.61
CA GLU A 67 -5.69 6.36 -7.92
C GLU A 67 -4.53 5.47 -8.35
N LEU A 68 -4.75 4.16 -8.32
CA LEU A 68 -3.80 3.11 -8.69
C LEU A 68 -4.36 2.31 -9.86
N THR A 69 -3.50 1.87 -10.75
CA THR A 69 -3.86 0.90 -11.81
C THR A 69 -4.09 -0.48 -11.22
N GLU A 70 -4.89 -1.30 -11.89
CA GLU A 70 -5.10 -2.70 -11.47
C GLU A 70 -3.79 -3.49 -11.33
N GLU A 71 -2.79 -3.22 -12.19
CA GLU A 71 -1.47 -3.83 -12.11
C GLU A 71 -0.72 -3.45 -10.84
N GLU A 72 -0.80 -2.17 -10.43
CA GLU A 72 -0.22 -1.70 -9.17
C GLU A 72 -0.91 -2.36 -7.97
N VAL A 73 -2.24 -2.48 -8.03
CA VAL A 73 -3.00 -3.15 -6.97
C VAL A 73 -2.63 -4.62 -6.85
N ALA A 74 -2.53 -5.34 -7.97
CA ALA A 74 -2.07 -6.72 -7.99
C ALA A 74 -0.63 -6.84 -7.46
N THR A 75 0.23 -5.88 -7.77
CA THR A 75 1.61 -5.84 -7.25
C THR A 75 1.61 -5.68 -5.73
N ILE A 76 0.81 -4.75 -5.20
CA ILE A 76 0.65 -4.53 -3.75
C ILE A 76 0.15 -5.80 -3.07
N ASP A 77 -0.88 -6.43 -3.62
CA ASP A 77 -1.45 -7.66 -3.07
C ASP A 77 -0.40 -8.77 -2.97
N ARG A 78 0.33 -9.01 -4.07
CA ARG A 78 1.43 -9.97 -4.07
C ARG A 78 2.48 -9.62 -3.01
N CYS A 79 2.85 -8.36 -2.84
CA CYS A 79 3.79 -8.00 -1.77
C CYS A 79 3.24 -8.34 -0.38
N LEU A 80 1.96 -8.08 -0.13
CA LEU A 80 1.33 -8.23 1.18
C LEU A 80 0.97 -9.67 1.51
N TYR A 81 0.80 -10.54 0.51
CA TYR A 81 0.43 -11.94 0.72
C TYR A 81 1.55 -12.91 0.33
N ASP A 82 2.17 -12.78 -0.85
CA ASP A 82 3.23 -13.69 -1.27
C ASP A 82 4.48 -13.55 -0.40
N ILE A 83 4.97 -12.33 -0.15
CA ILE A 83 6.22 -12.13 0.61
C ILE A 83 6.14 -12.72 2.03
N PRO A 84 5.15 -12.38 2.88
CA PRO A 84 5.03 -13.00 4.20
C PRO A 84 4.85 -14.52 4.12
N ASN A 85 4.14 -15.05 3.12
CA ASN A 85 4.06 -16.49 2.90
C ASN A 85 5.44 -17.10 2.58
N PHE A 86 6.26 -16.43 1.75
CA PHE A 86 7.64 -16.86 1.47
C PHE A 86 8.54 -16.79 2.70
N GLU A 87 8.38 -15.76 3.55
CA GLU A 87 9.19 -15.57 4.76
C GLU A 87 8.63 -16.31 5.99
N ASN A 88 7.51 -17.04 5.85
CA ASN A 88 6.77 -17.67 6.95
C ASN A 88 6.42 -16.67 8.08
N GLU A 89 6.14 -15.42 7.70
CA GLU A 89 5.73 -14.36 8.62
C GLU A 89 4.20 -14.19 8.62
N PRO A 90 3.62 -13.72 9.74
CA PRO A 90 2.20 -13.42 9.80
C PRO A 90 1.84 -12.35 8.77
N LEU A 91 0.71 -12.56 8.09
CA LEU A 91 0.19 -11.61 7.12
C LEU A 91 -0.02 -10.23 7.77
N PRO A 92 0.40 -9.14 7.11
CA PRO A 92 0.16 -7.80 7.62
C PRO A 92 -1.34 -7.56 7.80
N GLN A 93 -1.71 -6.97 8.94
CA GLN A 93 -3.10 -6.68 9.28
C GLN A 93 -3.58 -5.37 8.63
N ILE A 94 -3.25 -5.18 7.34
CA ILE A 94 -3.80 -4.06 6.59
C ILE A 94 -5.27 -4.35 6.38
N ARG A 95 -6.13 -3.54 7.02
CA ARG A 95 -7.61 -3.65 6.95
C ARG A 95 -8.20 -3.33 5.57
N HIS A 96 -7.39 -3.28 4.53
CA HIS A 96 -7.86 -3.13 3.17
C HIS A 96 -7.66 -4.48 2.47
N LYS A 97 -8.75 -5.25 2.31
CA LYS A 97 -8.84 -6.14 1.16
C LYS A 97 -8.72 -5.24 -0.06
N PHE A 98 -7.54 -5.17 -0.69
CA PHE A 98 -7.30 -4.44 -1.93
C PHE A 98 -7.89 -5.19 -3.14
N TRP A 99 -8.94 -6.01 -2.95
CA TRP A 99 -9.55 -6.75 -4.03
C TRP A 99 -10.71 -5.95 -4.65
N PRO A 100 -10.86 -5.95 -5.99
CA PRO A 100 -12.01 -5.35 -6.64
C PRO A 100 -13.32 -5.91 -6.07
N LYS A 101 -14.29 -5.02 -5.81
CA LYS A 101 -15.69 -5.44 -5.68
C LYS A 101 -16.06 -6.18 -6.98
N PRO A 102 -16.83 -7.28 -6.88
CA PRO A 102 -17.03 -8.25 -7.93
C PRO A 102 -17.35 -7.58 -9.26
N THR A 103 -16.71 -8.07 -10.33
CA THR A 103 -17.18 -7.93 -11.70
C THR A 103 -18.70 -8.00 -11.69
N THR A 104 -19.35 -6.93 -12.12
CA THR A 104 -20.75 -6.99 -12.54
C THR A 104 -20.78 -7.96 -13.71
N ALA A 105 -21.02 -9.23 -13.43
CA ALA A 105 -21.45 -10.19 -14.42
C ALA A 105 -22.98 -10.11 -14.42
N SER A 106 -23.48 -9.60 -15.54
CA SER A 106 -24.89 -9.39 -15.90
C SER A 106 -25.82 -10.54 -15.58
#